data_AF-A0A833SEF2-F1
#
_entry.id   AF-A0A833SEF2-F1
#
_cell.length_a   1.000
_cell.length_b   1.000
_cell.length_c   1.000
_cell.angle_alpha   90.00
_cell.angle_beta   90.00
_cell.angle_gamma   90.00
#
_symmetry.space_group_name_H-M   'P 1'
#
loop_
_entity.id
_entity.type
_entity.pdbx_description
1 polymer ?
#
loop_
_entity_poly.entity_id
_entity_poly.type
_entity_poly.pdbx_seq_one_letter_code
_entity_poly.pdbx_strand_id
1 'polypeptide(L)'
;MPRRNMTTPTPSLSDSNSSGRRDPGETMHDNGGHFPLPDDYFPEIHLTPKEIANYESQMQEIVKNALAEYELHEAKGTYPVYRSPWSVVSKVEGLTTIKKETPDSPTASQARIFGRINGDYRHFIDFFYAETSAELFAWNQFMFGYATDAAVLKNIHTVASKKKCLYMGIKWTCLNPSPLVKKRDNCYMEYLNYTKDLRGRDVGVRVTLPLDIPECPELPKSSRLNGFD
;
A
#
# COMPACT_ATOMS: atom_id res chain seq x y z
N MET A 1 -28.76 29.47 65.60
CA MET A 1 -27.44 28.82 65.82
C MET A 1 -26.73 28.71 64.48
N PRO A 2 -25.70 29.54 64.22
CA PRO A 2 -24.94 29.57 62.96
C PRO A 2 -23.59 28.83 63.12
N ARG A 3 -23.00 28.34 62.02
CA ARG A 3 -21.56 28.02 61.82
C ARG A 3 -21.43 27.32 60.46
N ARG A 4 -20.42 27.54 59.61
CA ARG A 4 -19.32 28.50 59.51
C ARG A 4 -18.70 28.21 58.12
N ASN A 5 -18.51 29.22 57.28
CA ASN A 5 -17.61 29.12 56.13
C ASN A 5 -16.18 28.82 56.63
N MET A 6 -15.46 27.94 55.94
CA MET A 6 -14.00 27.90 55.97
C MET A 6 -13.44 27.91 54.55
N THR A 7 -12.77 29.02 54.27
CA THR A 7 -11.99 29.34 53.08
C THR A 7 -10.54 28.84 53.24
N THR A 8 -9.83 28.76 52.11
CA THR A 8 -8.35 28.81 51.86
C THR A 8 -7.53 27.50 51.85
N PRO A 9 -6.36 27.46 51.15
CA PRO A 9 -6.02 28.10 49.87
C PRO A 9 -5.20 27.20 48.90
N THR A 10 -5.13 27.63 47.64
CA THR A 10 -4.17 27.21 46.61
C THR A 10 -2.74 27.65 46.94
N PRO A 11 -1.69 26.91 46.53
CA PRO A 11 -0.38 27.49 46.30
C PRO A 11 -0.04 27.47 44.80
N SER A 12 0.10 28.68 44.24
CA SER A 12 0.83 28.96 43.00
C SER A 12 2.30 29.24 43.33
N LEU A 13 3.23 28.65 42.60
CA LEU A 13 4.61 29.12 42.48
C LEU A 13 5.12 28.88 41.05
N SER A 14 5.20 30.00 40.32
CA SER A 14 6.21 30.38 39.32
C SER A 14 7.64 29.89 39.71
N ASP A 15 8.66 29.77 38.87
CA ASP A 15 8.93 30.18 37.49
C ASP A 15 10.23 29.47 37.06
N SER A 16 10.41 29.31 35.75
CA SER A 16 11.65 29.50 34.99
C SER A 16 12.96 28.83 35.45
N ASN A 17 13.46 27.87 34.65
CA ASN A 17 14.89 27.85 34.36
C ASN A 17 15.17 27.43 32.90
N SER A 18 15.62 28.41 32.13
CA SER A 18 16.15 28.27 30.77
C SER A 18 17.58 27.73 30.81
N SER A 19 17.90 26.72 30.00
CA SER A 19 19.16 26.66 29.25
C SER A 19 19.24 25.37 28.44
N GLY A 20 19.43 25.50 27.13
CA GLY A 20 19.61 24.37 26.24
C GLY A 20 19.60 24.80 24.78
N ARG A 21 20.72 25.39 24.34
CA ARG A 21 21.06 25.53 22.92
C ARG A 21 20.87 24.17 22.23
N ARG A 22 20.18 24.13 21.09
CA ARG A 22 20.20 22.99 20.17
C ARG A 22 20.75 23.46 18.84
N ASP A 23 21.90 22.89 18.47
CA ASP A 23 22.48 22.95 17.15
C ASP A 23 21.63 22.14 16.15
N PRO A 24 21.72 22.45 14.84
CA PRO A 24 20.94 21.82 13.79
C PRO A 24 21.64 20.56 13.28
N GLY A 25 20.96 19.43 13.39
CA GLY A 25 21.40 18.14 12.91
C GLY A 25 20.34 17.10 13.23
N GLU A 26 19.21 17.18 12.53
CA GLU A 26 18.16 16.15 12.57
C GLU A 26 18.76 14.83 12.10
N THR A 27 19.18 14.02 13.07
CA THR A 27 19.48 12.62 12.91
C THR A 27 18.18 11.89 12.55
N MET A 28 18.08 11.37 11.33
CA MET A 28 17.10 10.33 10.98
C MET A 28 17.14 9.26 12.08
N HIS A 29 16.01 9.05 12.75
CA HIS A 29 15.90 8.05 13.81
C HIS A 29 16.08 6.65 13.22
N ASP A 30 17.25 6.06 13.44
CA ASP A 30 17.52 4.64 13.16
C ASP A 30 16.76 3.80 14.19
N ASN A 31 15.57 3.32 13.82
CA ASN A 31 14.77 2.40 14.66
C ASN A 31 15.28 0.95 14.65
N GLY A 32 16.55 0.70 14.30
CA GLY A 32 17.21 -0.57 14.58
C GLY A 32 16.54 -1.81 13.96
N GLY A 33 15.75 -1.65 12.90
CA GLY A 33 15.08 -2.76 12.20
C GLY A 33 13.98 -3.49 12.97
N HIS A 34 13.48 -2.91 14.08
CA HIS A 34 12.37 -3.46 14.86
C HIS A 34 11.02 -3.07 14.23
N PHE A 35 10.11 -4.03 14.14
CA PHE A 35 8.74 -3.83 13.64
C PHE A 35 7.73 -4.16 14.75
N PRO A 36 6.54 -3.53 14.78
CA PRO A 36 6.11 -2.45 13.90
C PRO A 36 6.95 -1.19 14.09
N LEU A 37 7.04 -0.38 13.03
CA LEU A 37 7.62 0.95 13.09
C LEU A 37 6.79 1.84 14.02
N PRO A 38 7.40 2.85 14.68
CA PRO A 38 6.64 3.85 15.41
C PRO A 38 5.65 4.59 14.52
N ASP A 39 4.54 5.03 15.12
CA ASP A 39 3.43 5.69 14.41
C ASP A 39 3.86 6.96 13.65
N ASP A 40 4.94 7.62 14.06
CA ASP A 40 5.49 8.85 13.48
C ASP A 40 6.73 8.61 12.59
N TYR A 41 7.04 7.36 12.25
CA TYR A 41 8.20 7.01 11.42
C TYR A 41 8.14 7.66 10.03
N PHE A 42 6.95 7.66 9.42
CA PHE A 42 6.75 8.29 8.12
C PHE A 42 6.27 9.73 8.30
N PRO A 43 6.93 10.74 7.70
CA PRO A 43 6.44 12.10 7.70
C PRO A 43 5.09 12.20 6.99
N GLU A 44 4.28 13.18 7.37
CA GLU A 44 2.98 13.39 6.75
C GLU A 44 3.12 13.77 5.27
N ILE A 45 2.41 13.03 4.42
CA ILE A 45 2.38 13.31 2.97
C ILE A 45 1.44 14.48 2.67
N HIS A 46 1.99 15.49 2.01
CA HIS A 46 1.27 16.68 1.56
C HIS A 46 1.19 16.71 0.03
N LEU A 47 0.00 16.49 -0.52
CA LEU A 47 -0.24 16.54 -1.96
C LEU A 47 -1.02 17.79 -2.34
N THR A 48 -0.54 18.48 -3.37
CA THR A 48 -1.27 19.58 -4.01
C THR A 48 -2.47 19.04 -4.82
N PRO A 49 -3.50 19.86 -5.06
CA PRO A 49 -4.62 19.46 -5.93
C PRO A 49 -4.17 19.03 -7.33
N LYS A 50 -3.09 19.61 -7.84
CA LYS A 50 -2.51 19.26 -9.15
C LYS A 50 -1.89 17.87 -9.13
N GLU A 51 -1.17 17.50 -8.08
CA GLU A 51 -0.60 16.15 -7.93
C GLU A 51 -1.69 15.10 -7.78
N ILE A 52 -2.73 15.39 -7.00
CA ILE A 52 -3.90 14.51 -6.88
C ILE A 52 -4.52 14.27 -8.26
N ALA A 53 -4.77 15.33 -9.04
CA ALA A 53 -5.34 15.20 -10.38
C ALA A 53 -4.43 14.42 -11.35
N ASN A 54 -3.10 14.56 -11.21
CA ASN A 54 -2.15 13.77 -11.99
C ASN A 54 -2.24 12.28 -11.64
N TYR A 55 -2.27 11.93 -10.35
CA TYR A 55 -2.44 10.55 -9.91
C TYR A 55 -3.78 9.97 -10.37
N GLU A 56 -4.88 10.72 -10.25
CA GLU A 56 -6.19 10.28 -10.77
C GLU A 56 -6.12 9.95 -12.27
N SER A 57 -5.49 10.83 -13.06
CA SER A 57 -5.34 10.63 -14.50
C SER A 57 -4.49 9.40 -14.82
N GLN A 58 -3.38 9.21 -14.09
CA GLN A 58 -2.51 8.06 -14.23
C GLN A 58 -3.23 6.75 -13.86
N MET A 59 -4.01 6.73 -12.77
CA MET A 59 -4.81 5.56 -12.39
C MET A 59 -5.84 5.22 -13.46
N GLN A 60 -6.53 6.22 -14.02
CA GLN A 60 -7.49 6.01 -15.10
C GLN A 60 -6.84 5.45 -16.37
N GLU A 61 -5.64 5.91 -16.71
CA GLU A 61 -4.88 5.38 -17.84
C GLU A 61 -4.47 3.92 -17.63
N ILE A 62 -3.97 3.58 -16.44
CA ILE A 62 -3.63 2.19 -16.07
C ILE A 62 -4.87 1.29 -16.18
N VAL A 63 -6.01 1.72 -15.64
CA VAL A 63 -7.27 0.96 -15.73
C VAL A 63 -7.68 0.77 -17.19
N LYS A 64 -7.64 1.82 -18.00
CA LYS A 64 -7.97 1.74 -19.44
C LYS A 64 -7.09 0.71 -20.15
N ASN A 65 -5.78 0.75 -19.92
CA ASN A 65 -4.84 -0.18 -20.53
C ASN A 65 -5.07 -1.62 -20.05
N ALA A 66 -5.32 -1.81 -18.75
CA ALA A 66 -5.63 -3.13 -18.18
C ALA A 66 -6.92 -3.74 -18.77
N LEU A 67 -7.97 -2.94 -18.96
CA LEU A 67 -9.23 -3.40 -19.57
C LEU A 67 -9.06 -3.76 -21.05
N ALA A 68 -8.25 -3.01 -21.80
CA ALA A 68 -7.92 -3.36 -23.18
C ALA A 68 -7.17 -4.69 -23.26
N GLU A 69 -6.20 -4.91 -22.37
CA GLU A 69 -5.45 -6.17 -22.29
C GLU A 69 -6.32 -7.35 -21.84
N TYR A 70 -7.26 -7.11 -20.93
CA TYR A 70 -8.25 -8.10 -20.53
C TYR A 70 -9.16 -8.52 -21.70
N GLU A 71 -9.62 -7.57 -22.52
CA GLU A 71 -10.41 -7.86 -23.71
C GLU A 71 -9.63 -8.68 -24.75
N LEU A 72 -8.34 -8.34 -24.98
CA LEU A 72 -7.46 -9.12 -25.85
C LEU A 72 -7.28 -10.57 -25.38
N HIS A 73 -7.31 -10.79 -24.06
CA HIS A 73 -7.29 -12.14 -23.50
C HIS A 73 -8.64 -12.85 -23.70
N GLU A 74 -9.77 -12.22 -23.36
CA GLU A 74 -11.10 -12.80 -23.53
C GLU A 74 -11.39 -13.20 -24.99
N ALA A 75 -10.91 -12.40 -25.96
CA ALA A 75 -11.01 -12.70 -27.39
C ALA A 75 -10.30 -14.00 -27.81
N LYS A 76 -9.40 -14.56 -27.00
CA LYS A 76 -8.75 -15.86 -27.25
C LYS A 76 -9.64 -17.06 -26.91
N GLY A 77 -10.76 -16.84 -26.21
CA GLY A 77 -11.71 -17.88 -25.84
C GLY A 77 -11.22 -18.85 -24.75
N THR A 78 -11.92 -19.98 -24.60
CA THR A 78 -11.74 -20.93 -23.49
C THR A 78 -10.36 -21.60 -23.44
N TYR A 79 -9.69 -21.72 -24.59
CA TYR A 79 -8.38 -22.38 -24.71
C TYR A 79 -7.36 -21.41 -25.32
N PRO A 80 -6.94 -20.39 -24.55
CA PRO A 80 -6.09 -19.34 -25.08
C PRO A 80 -4.72 -19.91 -25.46
N VAL A 81 -4.33 -19.71 -26.71
CA VAL A 81 -2.98 -20.03 -27.19
C VAL A 81 -2.12 -18.77 -27.12
N TYR A 82 -1.04 -18.87 -26.36
CA TYR A 82 -0.02 -17.83 -26.25
C TYR A 82 1.17 -18.19 -27.13
N ARG A 83 1.70 -17.19 -27.84
CA ARG A 83 2.87 -17.30 -28.70
C ARG A 83 3.94 -16.35 -28.20
N SER A 84 5.17 -16.56 -28.67
CA SER A 84 6.29 -15.65 -28.45
C SER A 84 5.86 -14.18 -28.62
N PRO A 85 6.23 -13.28 -27.69
CA PRO A 85 7.19 -13.49 -26.60
C PRO A 85 6.59 -14.08 -25.31
N TRP A 86 5.29 -14.39 -25.27
CA TRP A 86 4.64 -14.94 -24.08
C TRP A 86 4.78 -16.47 -24.00
N SER A 87 5.28 -16.96 -22.87
CA SER A 87 5.36 -18.38 -22.54
C SER A 87 4.52 -18.70 -21.30
N VAL A 88 3.85 -19.86 -21.29
CA VAL A 88 3.16 -20.37 -20.11
C VAL A 88 4.19 -20.84 -19.08
N VAL A 89 4.09 -20.36 -17.84
CA VAL A 89 5.03 -20.73 -16.76
C VAL A 89 4.38 -21.55 -15.66
N SER A 90 3.07 -21.42 -15.45
CA SER A 90 2.35 -22.20 -14.43
C SER A 90 0.87 -22.30 -14.76
N LYS A 91 0.24 -23.39 -14.30
CA LYS A 91 -1.21 -23.58 -14.27
C LYS A 91 -1.58 -24.17 -12.92
N VAL A 92 -2.50 -23.53 -12.22
CA VAL A 92 -3.00 -23.98 -10.92
C VAL A 92 -4.51 -23.82 -10.95
N GLU A 93 -5.23 -24.94 -10.81
CA GLU A 93 -6.69 -24.99 -10.91
C GLU A 93 -7.21 -24.28 -12.18
N GLY A 94 -8.07 -23.28 -12.02
CA GLY A 94 -8.63 -22.47 -13.11
C GLY A 94 -7.73 -21.32 -13.58
N LEU A 95 -6.50 -21.18 -13.06
CA LEU A 95 -5.59 -20.07 -13.34
C LEU A 95 -4.42 -20.51 -14.23
N THR A 96 -4.11 -19.69 -15.22
CA THR A 96 -2.93 -19.82 -16.11
C THR A 96 -2.06 -18.58 -15.99
N THR A 97 -0.79 -18.80 -15.66
CA THR A 97 0.23 -17.75 -15.62
C THR A 97 1.07 -17.80 -16.89
N ILE A 98 1.19 -16.66 -17.56
CA ILE A 98 2.13 -16.44 -18.67
C ILE A 98 3.17 -15.40 -18.27
N LYS A 99 4.37 -15.53 -18.83
CA LYS A 99 5.50 -14.63 -18.59
C LYS A 99 6.15 -14.27 -19.92
N LYS A 100 6.67 -13.05 -20.02
CA LYS A 100 7.66 -12.66 -21.02
C LYS A 100 8.80 -11.92 -20.33
N GLU A 101 10.02 -12.10 -20.84
CA GLU A 101 11.17 -11.31 -20.40
C GLU A 101 11.13 -9.93 -21.07
N THR A 102 11.71 -8.94 -20.40
CA THR A 102 11.85 -7.59 -20.96
C THR A 102 13.13 -7.56 -21.80
N PRO A 103 13.08 -7.19 -23.10
CA PRO A 103 14.24 -7.27 -23.98
C PRO A 103 15.49 -6.54 -23.44
N ASP A 104 15.28 -5.41 -22.76
CA ASP A 104 16.35 -4.53 -22.31
C ASP A 104 16.77 -4.73 -20.83
N SER A 105 16.21 -5.74 -20.15
CA SER A 105 16.53 -5.98 -18.75
C SER A 105 16.53 -7.48 -18.42
N PRO A 106 17.70 -8.09 -18.17
CA PRO A 106 17.81 -9.52 -17.92
C PRO A 106 17.14 -9.95 -16.59
N THR A 107 16.80 -8.98 -15.74
CA THR A 107 16.15 -9.22 -14.44
C THR A 107 14.69 -8.79 -14.41
N ALA A 108 14.20 -8.07 -15.42
CA ALA A 108 12.82 -7.60 -15.46
C ALA A 108 11.96 -8.48 -16.36
N SER A 109 10.81 -8.87 -15.83
CA SER A 109 9.84 -9.66 -16.57
C SER A 109 8.43 -9.14 -16.34
N GLN A 110 7.55 -9.45 -17.30
CA GLN A 110 6.12 -9.18 -17.18
C GLN A 110 5.41 -10.52 -17.07
N ALA A 111 4.56 -10.64 -16.05
CA ALA A 111 3.70 -11.79 -15.87
C ALA A 111 2.23 -11.38 -15.96
N ARG A 112 1.39 -12.29 -16.45
CA ARG A 112 -0.06 -12.13 -16.46
C ARG A 112 -0.68 -13.43 -15.97
N ILE A 113 -1.72 -13.31 -15.14
CA ILE A 113 -2.47 -14.45 -14.61
C ILE A 113 -3.90 -14.28 -15.10
N PHE A 114 -4.41 -15.31 -15.76
CA PHE A 114 -5.78 -15.34 -16.27
C PHE A 114 -6.49 -16.58 -15.80
N GLY A 115 -7.79 -16.47 -15.53
CA GLY A 115 -8.56 -17.63 -15.14
C GLY A 115 -9.89 -17.27 -14.52
N ARG A 116 -10.51 -18.27 -13.90
CA ARG A 116 -11.79 -18.13 -13.21
C ARG A 116 -11.68 -18.66 -11.79
N ILE A 117 -12.23 -17.91 -10.86
CA ILE A 117 -12.37 -18.26 -9.46
C ILE A 117 -13.84 -18.14 -9.09
N ASN A 118 -14.30 -19.00 -8.18
CA ASN A 118 -15.68 -18.92 -7.68
C ASN A 118 -15.80 -17.80 -6.65
N GLY A 119 -16.76 -16.91 -6.82
CA GLY A 119 -17.07 -15.85 -5.86
C GLY A 119 -17.63 -14.58 -6.52
N ASP A 120 -18.06 -13.63 -5.70
CA ASP A 120 -18.47 -12.30 -6.16
C ASP A 120 -17.24 -11.40 -6.25
N TYR A 121 -17.01 -10.80 -7.43
CA TYR A 121 -15.90 -9.87 -7.65
C TYR A 121 -15.96 -8.66 -6.71
N ARG A 122 -17.14 -8.29 -6.22
CA ARG A 122 -17.29 -7.20 -5.23
C ARG A 122 -16.64 -7.55 -3.91
N HIS A 123 -16.91 -8.74 -3.38
CA HIS A 123 -16.25 -9.21 -2.16
C HIS A 123 -14.72 -9.28 -2.32
N PHE A 124 -14.22 -9.61 -3.52
CA PHE A 124 -12.78 -9.58 -3.79
C PHE A 124 -12.20 -8.17 -3.74
N ILE A 125 -12.86 -7.17 -4.33
CA ILE A 125 -12.38 -5.78 -4.27
C ILE A 125 -12.52 -5.21 -2.86
N ASP A 126 -13.66 -5.43 -2.22
CA ASP A 126 -13.95 -4.93 -0.87
C ASP A 126 -12.98 -5.51 0.17
N PHE A 127 -12.50 -6.75 -0.03
CA PHE A 127 -11.46 -7.36 0.81
C PHE A 127 -10.16 -6.55 0.86
N PHE A 128 -9.78 -5.89 -0.24
CA PHE A 128 -8.56 -5.06 -0.28
C PHE A 128 -8.78 -3.63 0.25
N TYR A 129 -10.03 -3.25 0.53
CA TYR A 129 -10.33 -1.93 1.07
C TYR A 129 -9.77 -1.81 2.50
N ALA A 130 -8.92 -0.81 2.71
CA ALA A 130 -8.37 -0.50 4.02
C ALA A 130 -8.07 1.00 4.12
N GLU A 131 -8.69 1.68 5.07
CA GLU A 131 -8.46 3.09 5.37
C GLU A 131 -7.47 3.25 6.53
N THR A 132 -7.31 2.23 7.37
CA THR A 132 -6.43 2.23 8.53
C THR A 132 -5.26 1.27 8.36
N SER A 133 -4.14 1.57 9.04
CA SER A 133 -2.96 0.69 9.08
C SER A 133 -3.28 -0.70 9.64
N ALA A 134 -4.18 -0.78 10.63
CA ALA A 134 -4.61 -2.05 11.22
C ALA A 134 -5.36 -2.95 10.22
N GLU A 135 -6.29 -2.38 9.44
CA GLU A 135 -6.98 -3.10 8.36
C GLU A 135 -6.00 -3.54 7.27
N LEU A 136 -5.10 -2.65 6.87
CA LEU A 136 -4.07 -2.94 5.87
C LEU A 136 -3.17 -4.09 6.31
N PHE A 137 -2.71 -4.06 7.57
CA PHE A 137 -1.92 -5.14 8.16
C PHE A 137 -2.71 -6.45 8.20
N ALA A 138 -3.95 -6.42 8.67
CA ALA A 138 -4.78 -7.61 8.83
C ALA A 138 -4.99 -8.36 7.50
N TRP A 139 -5.33 -7.66 6.41
CA TRP A 139 -5.55 -8.34 5.14
C TRP A 139 -4.23 -8.79 4.49
N ASN A 140 -3.13 -8.04 4.64
CA ASN A 140 -1.81 -8.50 4.17
C ASN A 140 -1.37 -9.76 4.91
N GLN A 141 -1.58 -9.80 6.23
CA GLN A 141 -1.28 -10.98 7.04
C GLN A 141 -2.16 -12.16 6.65
N PHE A 142 -3.45 -11.94 6.37
CA PHE A 142 -4.33 -12.99 5.88
C PHE A 142 -3.90 -13.53 4.51
N MET A 143 -3.54 -12.64 3.56
CA MET A 143 -3.18 -13.01 2.19
C MET A 143 -1.83 -13.70 2.08
N PHE A 144 -0.84 -13.22 2.83
CA PHE A 144 0.54 -13.64 2.67
C PHE A 144 1.04 -14.50 3.83
N GLY A 145 0.53 -14.29 5.05
CA GLY A 145 0.98 -15.00 6.26
C GLY A 145 2.32 -14.51 6.83
N TYR A 146 2.97 -13.54 6.17
CA TYR A 146 4.30 -13.05 6.52
C TYR A 146 4.43 -11.51 6.47
N ALA A 147 3.33 -10.79 6.71
CA ALA A 147 3.37 -9.34 6.85
C ALA A 147 4.01 -9.00 8.21
N THR A 148 5.08 -8.19 8.17
CA THR A 148 5.73 -7.73 9.40
C THR A 148 5.22 -6.39 9.86
N ASP A 149 4.78 -5.55 8.92
CA ASP A 149 4.22 -4.25 9.22
C ASP A 149 3.46 -3.68 8.01
N ALA A 150 2.57 -2.73 8.25
CA ALA A 150 1.87 -2.00 7.22
C ALA A 150 1.36 -0.65 7.74
N ALA A 151 1.42 0.37 6.88
CA ALA A 151 0.97 1.72 7.20
C ALA A 151 0.13 2.30 6.05
N VAL A 152 -1.02 2.88 6.38
CA VAL A 152 -1.75 3.77 5.47
C VAL A 152 -1.20 5.18 5.66
N LEU A 153 -0.44 5.67 4.68
CA LEU A 153 0.28 6.94 4.77
C LEU A 153 -0.58 8.14 4.40
N LYS A 154 -1.48 7.98 3.42
CA LYS A 154 -2.44 9.02 3.02
C LYS A 154 -3.68 8.43 2.38
N ASN A 155 -4.85 8.73 2.93
CA ASN A 155 -6.11 8.53 2.22
C ASN A 155 -6.41 9.77 1.37
N ILE A 156 -6.53 9.59 0.04
CA ILE A 156 -6.84 10.68 -0.90
C ILE A 156 -8.33 10.67 -1.22
N HIS A 157 -8.84 9.50 -1.63
CA HIS A 157 -10.27 9.24 -1.81
C HIS A 157 -10.67 7.99 -1.05
N THR A 158 -11.76 8.09 -0.31
CA THR A 158 -12.41 6.95 0.35
C THR A 158 -13.87 6.90 -0.07
N VAL A 159 -14.62 5.90 0.42
CA VAL A 159 -16.07 5.83 0.21
C VAL A 159 -16.75 7.13 0.65
N ALA A 160 -16.26 7.76 1.73
CA ALA A 160 -16.78 9.02 2.25
C ALA A 160 -16.58 10.20 1.30
N SER A 161 -15.57 10.15 0.42
CA SER A 161 -15.28 11.20 -0.56
C SER A 161 -16.35 11.30 -1.67
N LYS A 162 -17.23 10.30 -1.82
CA LYS A 162 -18.28 10.23 -2.86
C LYS A 162 -17.75 10.46 -4.28
N LYS A 163 -16.49 10.07 -4.52
CA LYS A 163 -15.86 10.12 -5.84
C LYS A 163 -16.24 8.86 -6.63
N LYS A 164 -15.88 8.84 -7.92
CA LYS A 164 -16.17 7.69 -8.79
C LYS A 164 -15.37 6.44 -8.41
N CYS A 165 -14.16 6.59 -7.86
CA CYS A 165 -13.40 5.47 -7.33
C CYS A 165 -13.84 5.11 -5.91
N LEU A 166 -13.70 3.83 -5.57
CA LEU A 166 -13.96 3.32 -4.23
C LEU A 166 -12.89 3.78 -3.25
N TYR A 167 -11.63 3.71 -3.67
CA TYR A 167 -10.47 4.09 -2.87
C TYR A 167 -9.35 4.63 -3.73
N MET A 168 -8.62 5.62 -3.22
CA MET A 168 -7.30 6.03 -3.71
C MET A 168 -6.46 6.50 -2.52
N GLY A 169 -5.29 5.91 -2.33
CA GLY A 169 -4.43 6.29 -1.21
C GLY A 169 -3.03 5.71 -1.30
N ILE A 170 -2.12 6.30 -0.54
CA ILE A 170 -0.72 5.91 -0.46
C ILE A 170 -0.55 4.99 0.74
N LYS A 171 0.07 3.84 0.49
CA LYS A 171 0.27 2.76 1.45
C LYS A 171 1.72 2.30 1.43
N TRP A 172 2.14 1.78 2.56
CA TRP A 172 3.41 1.11 2.70
C TRP A 172 3.19 -0.24 3.39
N THR A 173 3.89 -1.26 2.92
CA THR A 173 3.88 -2.59 3.54
C THR A 173 5.29 -3.15 3.62
N CYS A 174 5.54 -3.93 4.66
CA CYS A 174 6.77 -4.68 4.84
C CYS A 174 6.46 -6.17 4.97
N LEU A 175 7.01 -6.97 4.07
CA LEU A 175 6.81 -8.41 3.99
C LEU A 175 8.12 -9.15 4.27
N ASN A 176 8.05 -10.23 5.05
CA ASN A 176 9.21 -11.05 5.39
C ASN A 176 8.97 -12.54 5.07
N PRO A 177 9.05 -12.95 3.80
CA PRO A 177 8.74 -14.32 3.39
C PRO A 177 9.67 -15.39 3.98
N SER A 178 10.86 -14.99 4.44
CA SER A 178 11.79 -15.88 5.15
C SER A 178 12.73 -15.06 6.04
N PRO A 179 13.01 -15.50 7.28
CA PRO A 179 14.02 -14.87 8.13
C PRO A 179 15.42 -14.77 7.49
N LEU A 180 15.70 -15.58 6.47
CA LEU A 180 16.98 -15.61 5.74
C LEU A 180 17.02 -14.62 4.57
N VAL A 181 15.89 -14.06 4.16
CA VAL A 181 15.78 -13.11 3.05
C VAL A 181 15.58 -11.71 3.61
N LYS A 182 16.18 -10.71 2.97
CA LYS A 182 15.94 -9.30 3.33
C LYS A 182 14.44 -9.01 3.30
N LYS A 183 13.93 -8.36 4.35
CA LYS A 183 12.59 -7.78 4.38
C LYS A 183 12.38 -6.92 3.14
N ARG A 184 11.21 -7.06 2.52
CA ARG A 184 10.82 -6.31 1.33
C ARG A 184 9.76 -5.32 1.72
N ASP A 185 10.14 -4.06 1.74
CA ASP A 185 9.23 -2.94 1.84
C ASP A 185 8.79 -2.46 0.45
N ASN A 186 7.59 -1.89 0.39
CA ASN A 186 7.08 -1.26 -0.82
C ASN A 186 6.16 -0.09 -0.46
N CYS A 187 6.49 1.10 -0.98
CA CYS A 187 5.60 2.24 -1.00
C CYS A 187 4.80 2.23 -2.31
N TYR A 188 3.48 2.39 -2.24
CA TYR A 188 2.65 2.33 -3.43
C TYR A 188 1.36 3.15 -3.30
N MET A 189 0.87 3.64 -4.43
CA MET A 189 -0.50 4.08 -4.60
C MET A 189 -1.38 2.86 -4.80
N GLU A 190 -2.44 2.76 -4.00
CA GLU A 190 -3.53 1.83 -4.24
C GLU A 190 -4.75 2.57 -4.76
N TYR A 191 -5.39 1.99 -5.78
CA TYR A 191 -6.61 2.51 -6.37
C TYR A 191 -7.59 1.36 -6.58
N LEU A 192 -8.80 1.51 -6.03
CA LEU A 192 -9.89 0.55 -6.14
C LEU A 192 -11.07 1.22 -6.86
N ASN A 193 -11.64 0.52 -7.84
CA ASN A 193 -12.77 1.05 -8.60
C ASN A 193 -13.70 -0.06 -9.11
N TYR A 194 -14.99 0.27 -9.20
CA TYR A 194 -15.97 -0.48 -9.95
C TYR A 194 -16.26 0.24 -11.27
N THR A 195 -16.10 -0.46 -12.38
CA THR A 195 -16.29 0.11 -13.71
C THR A 195 -16.93 -0.91 -14.65
N LYS A 196 -17.03 -0.56 -15.92
CA LYS A 196 -17.43 -1.47 -16.99
C LYS A 196 -16.23 -1.85 -17.84
N ASP A 197 -16.17 -3.12 -18.23
CA ASP A 197 -15.24 -3.57 -19.26
C ASP A 197 -15.69 -3.12 -20.67
N LEU A 198 -14.89 -3.46 -21.69
CA LEU A 198 -15.18 -3.11 -23.09
C LEU A 198 -16.43 -3.80 -23.65
N ARG A 199 -17.01 -4.75 -22.91
CA ARG A 199 -18.24 -5.49 -23.26
C ARG A 199 -19.44 -5.05 -22.40
N GLY A 200 -19.28 -4.02 -21.58
CA GLY A 200 -20.34 -3.44 -20.74
C GLY A 200 -20.61 -4.19 -19.43
N ARG A 201 -19.84 -5.24 -19.12
CA ARG A 201 -19.96 -6.02 -17.87
C ARG A 201 -19.39 -5.24 -16.71
N ASP A 202 -20.02 -5.33 -15.55
CA ASP A 202 -19.47 -4.73 -14.34
C ASP A 202 -18.24 -5.50 -13.87
N VAL A 203 -17.17 -4.76 -13.57
CA VAL A 203 -15.88 -5.31 -13.14
C VAL A 203 -15.31 -4.51 -11.98
N GLY A 204 -14.61 -5.21 -11.11
CA GLY A 204 -13.78 -4.64 -10.07
C GLY A 204 -12.33 -4.50 -10.56
N VAL A 205 -11.70 -3.36 -10.28
CA VAL A 205 -10.30 -3.11 -10.63
C VAL A 205 -9.55 -2.65 -9.40
N ARG A 206 -8.42 -3.31 -9.14
CA ARG A 206 -7.42 -2.90 -8.16
C ARG A 206 -6.12 -2.59 -8.89
N VAL A 207 -5.59 -1.40 -8.66
CA VAL A 207 -4.27 -0.97 -9.14
C VAL A 207 -3.36 -0.79 -7.94
N THR A 208 -2.15 -1.31 -8.04
CA THR A 208 -1.06 -1.08 -7.09
C THR A 208 0.13 -0.55 -7.88
N LEU A 209 0.37 0.76 -7.79
CA LEU A 209 1.45 1.44 -8.49
C LEU A 209 2.56 1.78 -7.49
N PRO A 210 3.78 1.23 -7.63
CA PRO A 210 4.91 1.63 -6.79
C PRO A 210 5.17 3.13 -6.87
N LEU A 211 5.47 3.74 -5.73
CA LEU A 211 5.81 5.16 -5.63
C LEU A 211 7.21 5.33 -5.07
N ASP A 212 7.91 6.34 -5.60
CA ASP A 212 9.16 6.84 -5.07
C ASP A 212 8.90 8.28 -4.63
N ILE A 213 8.69 8.47 -3.32
CA ILE A 213 8.40 9.77 -2.71
C ILE A 213 9.31 10.00 -1.50
N PRO A 214 9.75 11.25 -1.25
CA PRO A 214 10.65 11.56 -0.14
C PRO A 214 10.13 11.13 1.23
N GLU A 215 8.82 11.13 1.42
CA GLU A 215 8.15 10.79 2.67
C GLU A 215 8.12 9.28 2.97
N CYS A 216 8.54 8.44 2.02
CA CYS A 216 8.59 7.00 2.20
C CYS A 216 9.92 6.45 1.67
N PRO A 217 11.03 6.72 2.38
CA PRO A 217 12.35 6.27 1.96
C PRO A 217 12.49 4.75 2.11
N GLU A 218 13.38 4.15 1.30
CA GLU A 218 13.75 2.75 1.45
C GLU A 218 14.26 2.45 2.87
N LEU A 219 13.86 1.31 3.42
CA LEU A 219 14.37 0.88 4.72
C LEU A 219 15.92 0.78 4.74
N PRO A 220 16.57 1.26 5.81
CA PRO A 220 18.02 1.14 5.97
C PRO A 220 18.52 -0.29 5.79
N LYS A 221 19.69 -0.43 5.16
CA LYS A 221 20.33 -1.71 4.86
C LYS A 221 20.74 -2.51 6.11
N SER A 222 20.64 -1.93 7.31
CA SER A 222 21.05 -2.51 8.60
C SER A 222 19.99 -3.38 9.29
N SER A 223 18.82 -3.64 8.70
CA SER A 223 17.81 -4.53 9.30
C SER A 223 18.18 -6.03 9.35
N ARG A 224 19.47 -6.36 9.22
CA ARG A 224 20.02 -7.66 9.65
C ARG A 224 19.93 -7.72 11.18
N LEU A 225 19.31 -8.79 11.68
CA LEU A 225 19.40 -9.18 13.08
C LEU A 225 20.88 -9.22 13.49
N ASN A 226 21.31 -8.25 14.28
CA ASN A 226 22.50 -8.39 15.10
C ASN A 226 22.11 -9.24 16.32
N GLY A 227 22.90 -10.29 16.58
CA GLY A 227 23.03 -10.87 17.92
C GLY A 227 22.35 -12.23 18.14
N PHE A 228 22.99 -13.30 17.68
CA PHE A 228 23.25 -14.43 18.57
C PHE A 228 24.74 -14.35 18.91
N ASP A 229 25.04 -13.96 20.14
CA ASP A 229 26.26 -14.37 20.86
C ASP A 229 25.90 -15.59 21.72
#